data_AF-A0A067S1Y7-F1
#
_entry.id   AF-A0A067S1Y7-F1
#
_cell.length_a   1.000
_cell.length_b   1.000
_cell.length_c   1.000
_cell.angle_alpha   90.00
_cell.angle_beta   90.00
_cell.angle_gamma   90.00
#
_symmetry.space_group_name_H-M   'P 1'
#
loop_
_entity.id
_entity.type
_entity.pdbx_description
1 polymer ?
#
loop_
_entity_poly.entity_id
_entity_poly.type
_entity_poly.pdbx_seq_one_letter_code
_entity_poly.pdbx_strand_id
1 'polypeptide(L)'
;LNLNHSVLSNISKRLSLGERVKPETQEEKLCYKVIQDLDTIGGHVEGSLAGKKSMRNEIWSLISYIGAPSWFITLSPADSKHPICLYLTHNFADKDIEFKPEICLPDEAYRLVAQNPVAAARFFHFMCETFIKHVLGVGNNSPGLYGKTNAYYGTVEQQGRLTLHLHLLLWIKNSLSPQEIRDRIMDSTSDFTKTNG
;
A
#
# COMPACT_ATOMS: atom_id res chain seq x y z
N LEU A 1 30.43 15.87 16.47
CA LEU A 1 30.29 14.52 17.05
C LEU A 1 31.44 13.66 16.51
N ASN A 2 32.37 13.23 17.37
CA ASN A 2 33.50 12.38 16.97
C ASN A 2 33.02 10.91 16.99
N LEU A 3 32.43 10.44 15.89
CA LEU A 3 31.85 9.10 15.78
C LEU A 3 32.90 8.12 15.24
N ASN A 4 33.03 6.95 15.88
CA ASN A 4 33.93 5.91 15.41
C ASN A 4 33.29 5.19 14.20
N HIS A 5 33.79 5.49 13.00
CA HIS A 5 33.25 4.96 11.74
C HIS A 5 33.34 3.43 11.63
N SER A 6 34.31 2.79 12.30
CA SER A 6 34.44 1.33 12.28
C SER A 6 33.33 0.66 13.10
N VAL A 7 32.99 1.23 14.25
CA VAL A 7 31.90 0.79 15.13
C VAL A 7 30.53 1.00 14.47
N LEU A 8 30.32 2.15 13.83
CA LEU A 8 29.10 2.44 13.07
C LEU A 8 28.89 1.46 11.90
N SER A 9 29.96 1.16 11.15
CA SER A 9 29.93 0.19 10.04
C SER A 9 29.60 -1.23 10.54
N ASN A 10 30.16 -1.63 11.68
CA ASN A 10 29.86 -2.91 12.30
C ASN A 10 28.39 -3.03 12.74
N ILE A 11 27.88 -2.02 13.45
CA ILE A 11 26.47 -1.97 13.89
C ILE A 11 25.53 -1.99 12.68
N SER A 12 25.81 -1.18 11.65
CA SER A 12 24.99 -1.11 10.43
C SER A 12 24.94 -2.47 9.71
N LYS A 13 26.07 -3.16 9.62
CA LYS A 13 26.16 -4.51 9.03
C LYS A 13 25.37 -5.56 9.82
N ARG A 14 25.37 -5.50 11.15
CA ARG A 14 24.60 -6.41 12.00
C ARG A 14 23.10 -6.15 11.91
N LEU A 15 22.71 -4.88 11.88
CA LEU A 15 21.31 -4.47 11.68
C LEU A 15 20.78 -4.88 10.29
N SER A 16 21.60 -4.76 9.24
CA SER A 16 21.19 -5.17 7.87
C SER A 16 21.03 -6.68 7.71
N LEU A 17 21.70 -7.48 8.56
CA LEU A 17 21.52 -8.92 8.67
C LEU A 17 20.30 -9.31 9.55
N GLY A 18 19.56 -8.33 10.09
CA GLY A 18 18.36 -8.57 10.90
C GLY A 18 18.65 -8.93 12.36
N GLU A 19 19.89 -8.78 12.84
CA GLU A 19 20.23 -9.05 14.23
C GLU A 19 19.59 -8.03 15.18
N ARG A 20 19.10 -8.50 16.35
CA ARG A 20 18.78 -7.62 17.46
C ARG A 20 20.07 -7.14 18.13
N VAL A 21 20.58 -6.01 17.68
CA VAL A 21 21.77 -5.38 18.27
C VAL A 21 21.39 -4.62 19.53
N LYS A 22 21.97 -5.01 20.67
CA LYS A 22 21.91 -4.27 21.94
C LYS A 22 23.28 -3.60 22.14
N PRO A 23 23.40 -2.27 22.13
CA PRO A 23 24.69 -1.60 22.28
C PRO A 23 25.20 -1.71 23.72
N GLU A 24 26.42 -2.22 23.90
CA GLU A 24 27.03 -2.48 25.20
C GLU A 24 28.02 -1.37 25.58
N THR A 25 28.83 -0.94 24.63
CA THR A 25 29.85 0.11 24.86
C THR A 25 29.29 1.52 24.72
N GLN A 26 29.96 2.50 25.32
CA GLN A 26 29.59 3.93 25.22
C GLN A 26 29.57 4.40 23.74
N GLU A 27 30.52 3.91 22.95
CA GLU A 27 30.70 4.24 21.53
C GLU A 27 29.60 3.61 20.66
N GLU A 28 29.22 2.36 20.97
CA GLU A 28 28.08 1.70 20.32
C GLU A 28 26.78 2.42 20.63
N LYS A 29 26.56 2.85 21.89
CA LYS A 29 25.36 3.61 22.29
C LYS A 29 25.26 4.94 21.54
N LEU A 30 26.38 5.63 21.34
CA LEU A 30 26.42 6.87 20.55
C LEU A 30 26.11 6.62 19.07
N CYS A 31 26.68 5.57 18.47
CA CYS A 31 26.39 5.20 17.08
C CYS A 31 24.93 4.74 16.90
N TYR A 32 24.41 3.97 17.85
CA TYR A 32 23.03 3.50 17.83
C TYR A 32 22.02 4.64 18.00
N LYS A 33 22.35 5.63 18.84
CA LYS A 33 21.55 6.86 18.98
C LYS A 33 21.47 7.63 17.67
N VAL A 34 22.58 7.75 16.93
CA VAL A 34 22.59 8.41 15.60
C VAL A 34 21.74 7.65 14.58
N ILE A 35 21.79 6.32 14.56
CA ILE A 35 20.92 5.49 13.70
C ILE A 35 19.45 5.67 14.09
N GLN A 36 19.14 5.70 15.39
CA GLN A 36 17.79 5.95 15.88
C GLN A 36 17.30 7.35 15.54
N ASP A 37 18.16 8.37 15.63
CA ASP A 37 17.84 9.74 15.25
C ASP A 37 17.59 9.81 13.73
N LEU A 38 18.38 9.11 12.91
CA LEU A 38 18.17 8.97 11.46
C LEU A 38 16.87 8.22 11.11
N ASP A 39 16.51 7.15 11.84
CA ASP A 39 15.24 6.44 11.67
C ASP A 39 14.04 7.32 12.09
N THR A 40 14.21 8.12 13.14
CA THR A 40 13.20 9.05 13.64
C THR A 40 12.98 10.20 12.65
N ILE A 41 14.05 10.74 12.07
CA ILE A 41 13.99 11.77 11.02
C ILE A 41 13.44 11.15 9.72
N GLY A 42 13.89 9.94 9.38
CA GLY A 42 13.43 9.15 8.24
C GLY A 42 11.98 8.68 8.33
N GLY A 43 11.34 8.75 9.49
CA GLY A 43 9.89 8.53 9.66
C GLY A 43 9.01 9.42 8.78
N HIS A 44 9.54 10.55 8.30
CA HIS A 44 8.87 11.47 7.37
C HIS A 44 9.11 11.15 5.89
N VAL A 45 9.91 10.11 5.59
CA VAL A 45 10.16 9.62 4.23
C VAL A 45 9.25 8.41 3.98
N GLU A 46 8.40 8.50 2.95
CA GLU A 46 7.55 7.40 2.52
C GLU A 46 8.41 6.14 2.26
N GLY A 47 8.07 5.03 2.91
CA GLY A 47 8.79 3.75 2.78
C GLY A 47 9.96 3.51 3.75
N SER A 48 10.22 4.42 4.70
CA SER A 48 11.23 4.21 5.76
C SER A 48 10.91 3.01 6.67
N LEU A 49 11.94 2.46 7.33
CA LEU A 49 11.78 1.34 8.27
C LEU A 49 10.85 1.71 9.44
N ALA A 50 10.94 2.95 9.93
CA ALA A 50 10.06 3.49 10.96
C ALA A 50 8.60 3.59 10.47
N GLY A 51 8.37 4.12 9.25
CA GLY A 51 7.05 4.19 8.63
C GLY A 51 6.43 2.80 8.44
N LYS A 52 7.21 1.84 7.92
CA LYS A 52 6.77 0.43 7.78
C LYS A 52 6.40 -0.21 9.12
N LYS A 53 7.13 0.11 10.19
CA LYS A 53 6.80 -0.35 11.55
C LYS A 53 5.50 0.27 12.07
N SER A 54 5.26 1.56 11.83
CA SER A 54 3.98 2.21 12.18
C SER A 54 2.81 1.58 11.44
N MET A 55 2.89 1.50 10.12
CA MET A 55 1.83 0.90 9.29
C MET A 55 1.53 -0.55 9.71
N ARG A 56 2.56 -1.33 10.05
CA ARG A 56 2.36 -2.68 10.57
C ARG A 56 1.61 -2.69 11.91
N ASN A 57 1.92 -1.76 12.81
CA ASN A 57 1.22 -1.65 14.09
C ASN A 57 -0.25 -1.24 13.89
N GLU A 58 -0.53 -0.37 12.93
CA GLU A 58 -1.90 0.02 12.53
C GLU A 58 -2.67 -1.17 11.94
N ILE A 59 -2.03 -1.98 11.10
CA ILE A 59 -2.63 -3.22 10.58
C ILE A 59 -2.92 -4.19 11.74
N TRP A 60 -1.99 -4.38 12.67
CA TRP A 60 -2.22 -5.26 13.83
C TRP A 60 -3.33 -4.77 14.74
N SER A 61 -3.47 -3.45 14.96
CA SER A 61 -4.54 -2.91 15.77
C SER A 61 -5.91 -3.11 15.09
N LEU A 62 -5.99 -2.93 13.77
CA LEU A 62 -7.20 -3.22 13.00
C LEU A 62 -7.57 -4.70 13.02
N ILE A 63 -6.59 -5.60 12.85
CA ILE A 63 -6.83 -7.05 12.93
C ILE A 63 -7.31 -7.45 14.33
N SER A 64 -6.74 -6.86 15.38
CA SER A 64 -7.15 -7.12 16.77
C SER A 64 -8.58 -6.63 17.03
N TYR A 65 -8.95 -5.48 16.49
CA TYR A 65 -10.25 -4.86 16.74
C TYR A 65 -11.39 -5.44 15.87
N ILE A 66 -11.12 -5.71 14.59
CA ILE A 66 -12.13 -6.10 13.59
C ILE A 66 -12.08 -7.60 13.29
N GLY A 67 -10.95 -8.26 13.53
CA GLY A 67 -10.68 -9.64 13.14
C GLY A 67 -9.88 -9.73 11.84
N ALA A 68 -9.82 -10.94 11.27
CA ALA A 68 -9.06 -11.19 10.05
C ALA A 68 -9.67 -10.43 8.84
N PRO A 69 -8.83 -9.85 7.96
CA PRO A 69 -9.30 -9.24 6.72
C PRO A 69 -9.94 -10.29 5.81
N SER A 70 -10.96 -9.87 5.06
CA SER A 70 -11.65 -10.72 4.08
C SER A 70 -10.85 -10.85 2.77
N TRP A 71 -10.16 -9.78 2.36
CA TRP A 71 -9.39 -9.74 1.11
C TRP A 71 -8.06 -9.00 1.25
N PHE A 72 -7.06 -9.48 0.51
CA PHE A 72 -5.84 -8.75 0.19
C PHE A 72 -5.87 -8.41 -1.31
N ILE A 73 -5.83 -7.12 -1.65
CA ILE A 73 -6.00 -6.63 -3.02
C ILE A 73 -4.78 -5.82 -3.43
N THR A 74 -4.26 -6.07 -4.62
CA THR A 74 -3.22 -5.24 -5.25
C THR A 74 -3.82 -4.55 -6.47
N LEU A 75 -3.80 -3.22 -6.49
CA LEU A 75 -4.20 -2.39 -7.63
C LEU A 75 -2.95 -1.80 -8.28
N SER A 76 -2.84 -1.97 -9.60
CA SER A 76 -1.68 -1.53 -10.38
C SER A 76 -2.16 -0.94 -11.71
N PRO A 77 -2.60 0.33 -11.72
CA PRO A 77 -3.11 0.97 -12.92
C PRO A 77 -2.00 1.10 -13.98
N ALA A 78 -2.28 0.67 -15.21
CA ALA A 78 -1.34 0.79 -16.32
C ALA A 78 -1.36 2.23 -16.89
N ASP A 79 -0.57 3.11 -16.29
CA ASP A 79 -0.39 4.52 -16.67
C ASP A 79 -0.09 4.75 -18.17
N SER A 80 0.88 4.03 -18.73
CA SER A 80 1.35 4.17 -20.12
C SER A 80 0.33 3.75 -21.19
N LYS A 81 -0.78 3.12 -20.82
CA LYS A 81 -1.81 2.65 -21.77
C LYS A 81 -3.19 3.24 -21.49
N HIS A 82 -3.32 4.07 -20.45
CA HIS A 82 -4.62 4.56 -20.02
C HIS A 82 -4.93 5.94 -20.62
N PRO A 83 -6.02 6.10 -21.40
CA PRO A 83 -6.36 7.37 -22.04
C PRO A 83 -6.48 8.55 -21.07
N ILE A 84 -6.99 8.31 -19.84
CA ILE A 84 -7.04 9.32 -18.77
C ILE A 84 -5.63 9.77 -18.34
N CYS A 85 -4.67 8.85 -18.22
CA CYS A 85 -3.29 9.20 -17.88
C CYS A 85 -2.67 10.04 -18.99
N LEU A 86 -2.87 9.65 -20.25
CA LEU A 86 -2.40 10.41 -21.41
C LEU A 86 -3.03 11.80 -21.46
N TYR A 87 -4.33 11.93 -21.23
CA TYR A 87 -5.00 13.23 -21.15
C TYR A 87 -4.42 14.13 -20.06
N LEU A 88 -4.18 13.60 -18.86
CA LEU A 88 -3.59 14.38 -17.76
C LEU A 88 -2.15 14.82 -18.08
N THR A 89 -1.41 14.04 -18.86
CA THR A 89 -0.05 14.37 -19.30
C THR A 89 -0.03 15.47 -20.35
N HIS A 90 -0.94 15.44 -21.33
CA HIS A 90 -1.02 16.44 -22.40
C HIS A 90 -1.58 17.80 -21.92
N ASN A 91 -2.53 17.78 -20.98
CA ASN A 91 -3.29 18.98 -20.58
C ASN A 91 -2.75 19.62 -19.29
N PHE A 92 -1.45 19.52 -19.05
CA PHE A 92 -0.83 20.03 -17.83
C PHE A 92 -0.83 21.58 -17.73
N ALA A 93 -1.16 22.28 -18.82
CA ALA A 93 -1.10 23.74 -18.92
C ALA A 93 -2.46 24.47 -19.05
N ASP A 94 -3.52 23.85 -19.58
CA ASP A 94 -4.75 24.57 -19.93
C ASP A 94 -6.00 23.94 -19.30
N LYS A 95 -6.83 24.79 -18.68
CA LYS A 95 -8.00 24.39 -17.88
C LYS A 95 -9.30 24.18 -18.69
N ASP A 96 -9.31 24.47 -19.99
CA ASP A 96 -10.51 24.42 -20.83
C ASP A 96 -10.26 23.73 -22.18
N ILE A 97 -9.91 22.43 -22.16
CA ILE A 97 -9.73 21.65 -23.39
C ILE A 97 -10.62 20.40 -23.37
N GLU A 98 -11.35 20.22 -24.47
CA GLU A 98 -12.19 19.06 -24.78
C GLU A 98 -11.35 17.75 -24.78
N PHE A 99 -11.81 16.73 -24.05
CA PHE A 99 -11.14 15.42 -24.01
C PHE A 99 -11.16 14.76 -25.40
N LYS A 100 -10.04 14.83 -26.12
CA LYS A 100 -9.80 14.09 -27.36
C LYS A 100 -8.68 13.08 -27.12
N PRO A 101 -9.01 11.78 -26.97
CA PRO A 101 -7.99 10.76 -26.78
C PRO A 101 -7.31 10.51 -28.12
N GLU A 102 -6.22 11.20 -28.39
CA GLU A 102 -5.29 10.79 -29.45
C GLU A 102 -4.57 9.53 -28.98
N ILE A 103 -4.69 8.46 -29.75
CA ILE A 103 -4.04 7.18 -29.45
C ILE A 103 -2.56 7.34 -29.80
N CYS A 104 -1.72 7.65 -28.81
CA CYS A 104 -0.28 7.68 -28.98
C CYS A 104 0.27 6.26 -29.19
N LEU A 105 1.37 6.15 -29.94
CA LEU A 105 2.12 4.90 -30.02
C LEU A 105 2.69 4.54 -28.63
N PRO A 106 2.82 3.25 -28.27
CA PRO A 106 3.22 2.83 -26.92
C PRO A 106 4.51 3.48 -26.38
N ASP A 107 5.51 3.65 -27.24
CA ASP A 107 6.80 4.26 -26.85
C ASP A 107 6.68 5.77 -26.61
N GLU A 108 5.78 6.43 -27.31
CA GLU A 108 5.51 7.86 -27.15
C GLU A 108 4.71 8.13 -25.87
N ALA A 109 3.70 7.31 -25.61
CA ALA A 109 2.95 7.31 -24.36
C ALA A 109 3.86 7.12 -23.13
N TYR A 110 4.81 6.18 -23.20
CA TYR A 110 5.77 5.96 -22.12
C TYR A 110 6.69 7.17 -21.90
N ARG A 111 7.21 7.77 -22.97
CA ARG A 111 8.05 8.98 -22.89
C ARG A 111 7.30 10.16 -22.27
N LEU A 112 6.04 10.37 -22.66
CA LEU A 112 5.20 11.43 -22.14
C LEU A 112 4.96 11.28 -20.63
N VAL A 113 4.60 10.08 -20.17
CA VAL A 113 4.40 9.80 -18.74
C VAL A 113 5.70 9.98 -17.96
N ALA A 114 6.83 9.50 -18.49
CA ALA A 114 8.14 9.65 -17.85
C ALA A 114 8.58 11.12 -17.73
N GLN A 115 8.18 11.98 -18.68
CA GLN A 115 8.47 13.41 -18.65
C GLN A 115 7.53 14.20 -17.72
N ASN A 116 6.41 13.61 -17.28
CA ASN A 116 5.45 14.25 -16.40
C ASN A 116 5.05 13.35 -15.21
N PRO A 117 5.94 13.16 -14.23
CA PRO A 117 5.67 12.30 -13.07
C PRO A 117 4.48 12.78 -12.22
N VAL A 118 4.15 14.08 -12.24
CA VAL A 118 3.01 14.62 -11.51
C VAL A 118 1.68 14.19 -12.15
N ALA A 119 1.59 14.15 -13.48
CA ALA A 119 0.42 13.62 -14.17
C ALA A 119 0.22 12.13 -13.85
N ALA A 120 1.30 11.34 -13.84
CA ALA A 120 1.27 9.94 -13.45
C ALA A 120 0.76 9.74 -12.01
N ALA A 121 1.25 10.55 -11.06
CA ALA A 121 0.80 10.50 -9.67
C ALA A 121 -0.69 10.88 -9.52
N ARG A 122 -1.16 11.91 -10.23
CA ARG A 122 -2.58 12.32 -10.24
C ARG A 122 -3.48 11.23 -10.84
N PHE A 123 -3.05 10.61 -11.93
CA PHE A 123 -3.76 9.48 -12.53
C PHE A 123 -3.87 8.32 -11.55
N PHE A 124 -2.75 7.93 -10.93
CA PHE A 124 -2.74 6.85 -9.94
C PHE A 124 -3.66 7.15 -8.76
N HIS A 125 -3.59 8.36 -8.21
CA HIS A 125 -4.46 8.80 -7.12
C HIS A 125 -5.94 8.73 -7.51
N PHE A 126 -6.31 9.27 -8.68
CA PHE A 126 -7.68 9.20 -9.20
C PHE A 126 -8.18 7.76 -9.35
N MET A 127 -7.33 6.85 -9.85
CA MET A 127 -7.69 5.43 -9.99
C MET A 127 -7.90 4.76 -8.63
N CYS A 128 -7.05 5.06 -7.64
CA CYS A 128 -7.19 4.56 -6.28
C CYS A 128 -8.49 5.05 -5.62
N GLU A 129 -8.80 6.35 -5.68
CA GLU A 129 -10.05 6.90 -5.14
C GLU A 129 -11.28 6.32 -5.84
N THR A 130 -11.23 6.20 -7.17
CA THR A 130 -12.32 5.61 -7.96
C THR A 130 -12.54 4.15 -7.57
N PHE A 131 -11.47 3.38 -7.39
CA PHE A 131 -11.54 1.99 -6.95
C PHE A 131 -12.16 1.87 -5.55
N ILE A 132 -11.68 2.65 -4.58
CA ILE A 132 -12.20 2.65 -3.20
C ILE A 132 -13.68 3.04 -3.17
N LYS A 133 -14.07 4.08 -3.91
CA LYS A 133 -15.46 4.55 -3.93
C LYS A 133 -16.39 3.59 -4.67
N HIS A 134 -16.05 3.19 -5.89
CA HIS A 134 -16.98 2.49 -6.77
C HIS A 134 -16.87 0.97 -6.69
N VAL A 135 -15.66 0.43 -6.53
CA VAL A 135 -15.45 -1.03 -6.43
C VAL A 135 -15.64 -1.50 -5.00
N LEU A 136 -15.05 -0.82 -4.01
CA LEU A 136 -15.24 -1.19 -2.60
C LEU A 136 -16.55 -0.62 -2.02
N GLY A 137 -17.17 0.38 -2.66
CA GLY A 137 -18.41 0.97 -2.18
C GLY A 137 -18.23 1.86 -0.93
N VAL A 138 -17.02 2.34 -0.65
CA VAL A 138 -16.75 3.18 0.53
C VAL A 138 -17.43 4.54 0.35
N GLY A 139 -18.17 4.97 1.37
CA GLY A 139 -18.94 6.22 1.36
C GLY A 139 -20.25 6.15 0.55
N ASN A 140 -20.60 4.99 0.00
CA ASN A 140 -21.86 4.78 -0.70
C ASN A 140 -22.88 4.05 0.20
N ASN A 141 -24.17 4.27 -0.06
CA ASN A 141 -25.26 3.56 0.63
C ASN A 141 -25.45 2.12 0.13
N SER A 142 -24.95 1.80 -1.05
CA SER A 142 -25.00 0.47 -1.65
C SER A 142 -23.73 -0.33 -1.34
N PRO A 143 -23.82 -1.67 -1.21
CA PRO A 143 -22.64 -2.54 -1.14
C PRO A 143 -21.71 -2.34 -2.36
N GLY A 144 -20.41 -2.53 -2.15
CA GLY A 144 -19.44 -2.63 -3.23
C GLY A 144 -19.45 -4.02 -3.87
N LEU A 145 -18.53 -4.25 -4.81
CA LEU A 145 -18.39 -5.50 -5.55
C LEU A 145 -18.17 -6.71 -4.62
N TYR A 146 -17.38 -6.51 -3.56
CA TYR A 146 -17.06 -7.56 -2.58
C TYR A 146 -18.11 -7.66 -1.45
N GLY A 147 -19.20 -6.88 -1.52
CA GLY A 147 -20.20 -6.75 -0.46
C GLY A 147 -20.08 -5.42 0.29
N LYS A 148 -20.75 -5.35 1.45
CA LYS A 148 -20.75 -4.13 2.27
C LYS A 148 -19.42 -3.97 3.00
N THR A 149 -18.63 -2.98 2.62
CA THR A 149 -17.35 -2.68 3.27
C THR A 149 -17.55 -2.28 4.73
N ASN A 150 -16.82 -2.94 5.63
CA ASN A 150 -16.76 -2.64 7.05
C ASN A 150 -15.56 -1.74 7.37
N ALA A 151 -14.39 -2.08 6.81
CA ALA A 151 -13.16 -1.31 6.93
C ALA A 151 -12.22 -1.63 5.77
N TYR A 152 -11.24 -0.75 5.51
CA TYR A 152 -10.13 -1.02 4.63
C TYR A 152 -8.87 -0.33 5.16
N TYR A 153 -7.70 -0.85 4.78
CA TYR A 153 -6.41 -0.22 5.05
C TYR A 153 -5.55 -0.30 3.80
N GLY A 154 -4.92 0.80 3.40
CA GLY A 154 -4.19 0.89 2.15
C GLY A 154 -2.80 1.47 2.28
N THR A 155 -1.86 0.89 1.53
CA THR A 155 -0.48 1.36 1.45
C THR A 155 -0.05 1.48 0.00
N VAL A 156 0.60 2.58 -0.35
CA VAL A 156 1.19 2.79 -1.67
C VAL A 156 2.65 2.40 -1.62
N GLU A 157 3.08 1.59 -2.59
CA GLU A 157 4.49 1.23 -2.77
C GLU A 157 4.95 1.60 -4.18
N GLN A 158 6.17 2.14 -4.28
CA GLN A 158 6.82 2.40 -5.55
C GLN A 158 7.57 1.15 -6.02
N GLN A 159 7.22 0.63 -7.18
CA GLN A 159 8.01 -0.44 -7.80
C GLN A 159 9.27 0.16 -8.44
N GLY A 160 10.37 -0.61 -8.47
CA GLY A 160 11.66 -0.19 -9.05
C GLY A 160 11.63 0.15 -10.56
N ARG A 161 10.45 0.25 -11.18
CA ARG A 161 10.20 0.61 -12.57
C ARG A 161 9.30 1.86 -12.71
N LEU A 162 9.24 2.71 -11.68
CA LEU A 162 8.48 3.96 -11.63
C LEU A 162 6.94 3.82 -11.59
N THR A 163 6.41 2.60 -11.53
CA THR A 163 4.97 2.35 -11.39
C THR A 163 4.58 2.26 -9.92
N LEU A 164 3.48 2.92 -9.56
CA LEU A 164 2.92 2.87 -8.20
C LEU A 164 1.94 1.70 -8.07
N HIS A 165 1.99 1.02 -6.93
CA HIS A 165 1.10 -0.07 -6.57
C HIS A 165 0.37 0.30 -5.29
N LEU A 166 -0.93 -0.01 -5.24
CA LEU A 166 -1.70 0.09 -4.01
C LEU A 166 -1.93 -1.33 -3.48
N HIS A 167 -1.49 -1.59 -2.25
CA HIS A 167 -1.85 -2.79 -1.50
C HIS A 167 -2.96 -2.44 -0.51
N LEU A 168 -4.03 -3.23 -0.50
CA LEU A 168 -5.22 -3.03 0.33
C LEU A 168 -5.52 -4.29 1.15
N LEU A 169 -5.85 -4.07 2.41
CA LEU A 169 -6.61 -5.01 3.23
C LEU A 169 -8.06 -4.53 3.30
N LEU A 170 -9.01 -5.45 3.12
CA LEU A 170 -10.44 -5.16 3.09
C LEU A 170 -11.21 -6.09 4.04
N TRP A 171 -12.10 -5.51 4.84
CA TRP A 171 -13.02 -6.23 5.72
C TRP A 171 -14.45 -6.04 5.23
N ILE A 172 -15.15 -7.16 5.01
CA ILE A 172 -16.57 -7.17 4.62
C ILE A 172 -17.44 -7.37 5.84
N LYS A 173 -18.53 -6.59 5.93
CA LYS A 173 -19.48 -6.66 7.04
C LYS A 173 -20.13 -8.04 7.09
N ASN A 174 -20.21 -8.60 8.29
CA ASN A 174 -20.75 -9.95 8.55
C ASN A 174 -20.00 -11.07 7.82
N SER A 175 -18.75 -10.84 7.40
CA SER A 175 -17.89 -11.92 6.93
C SER A 175 -17.61 -12.87 8.08
N LEU A 176 -17.73 -14.17 7.81
CA LEU A 176 -17.34 -15.20 8.75
C LEU A 176 -15.81 -15.21 8.90
N SER A 177 -15.33 -15.39 10.12
CA SER A 177 -13.93 -15.68 10.38
C SER A 177 -13.56 -17.06 9.84
N PRO A 178 -12.28 -17.33 9.54
CA PRO A 178 -11.84 -18.65 9.11
C PRO A 178 -12.23 -19.78 10.08
N GLN A 179 -12.28 -19.51 11.38
CA GLN A 179 -12.72 -20.47 12.38
C GLN A 179 -14.22 -20.72 12.29
N GLU A 180 -15.05 -19.69 12.18
CA GLU A 180 -16.50 -19.86 11.99
C GLU A 180 -16.84 -20.57 10.68
N ILE A 181 -16.09 -20.28 9.60
CA ILE A 181 -16.21 -21.01 8.34
C ILE A 181 -15.89 -22.49 8.57
N ARG A 182 -14.78 -22.79 9.24
CA ARG A 182 -14.38 -24.17 9.56
C ARG A 182 -15.44 -24.87 10.39
N ASP A 183 -15.90 -24.26 11.48
CA ASP A 183 -16.89 -24.86 12.38
C ASP A 183 -18.19 -25.16 11.64
N ARG A 184 -18.65 -24.23 10.79
CA ARG A 184 -19.85 -24.43 9.96
C ARG A 184 -19.68 -25.46 8.86
N ILE A 185 -18.48 -25.64 8.31
CA ILE A 185 -18.19 -26.70 7.33
C ILE A 185 -18.11 -28.07 8.02
N MET A 186 -17.63 -28.12 9.26
CA MET A 186 -17.50 -29.38 10.01
C MET A 186 -18.81 -29.81 10.70
N ASP A 187 -19.77 -28.90 10.85
CA ASP A 187 -21.11 -29.19 11.38
C ASP A 187 -21.99 -29.89 10.32
N SER A 188 -22.37 -31.13 10.59
CA SER A 188 -23.21 -31.95 9.71
C SER A 188 -24.66 -31.48 9.61
N THR A 189 -25.09 -30.56 10.46
CA THR A 189 -26.44 -29.96 10.45
C THR A 189 -26.48 -28.58 9.82
N SER A 190 -25.32 -28.02 9.48
CA SER A 190 -25.17 -26.69 8.89
C SER A 190 -25.60 -26.64 7.43
N ASP A 191 -26.18 -25.50 7.01
CA ASP A 191 -26.53 -25.27 5.60
C ASP A 191 -25.29 -25.27 4.67
N PHE A 192 -24.07 -25.14 5.21
CA PHE A 192 -22.82 -25.23 4.46
C PHE A 192 -22.46 -26.66 4.01
N THR A 193 -23.08 -27.68 4.61
CA THR A 193 -22.84 -29.09 4.27
C THR A 193 -23.98 -29.73 3.50
N LYS A 194 -25.06 -28.97 3.19
CA LYS A 194 -26.14 -29.40 2.29
C LYS A 194 -25.60 -29.56 0.87
N THR A 195 -25.06 -30.73 0.61
CA THR A 195 -24.97 -31.32 -0.72
C THR A 195 -26.41 -31.47 -1.22
N ASN A 196 -26.83 -30.58 -2.10
CA ASN A 196 -27.97 -30.86 -2.97
C ASN A 196 -27.64 -32.17 -3.71
N GLY A 197 -28.56 -33.14 -3.62
CA GLY A 197 -28.49 -34.40 -4.35
C GLY A 197 -28.54 -34.25 -5.86
#